data_AF-A0A932V8I8-F1
#
_entry.id   AF-A0A932V8I8-F1
#
_cell.length_a   1.000
_cell.length_b   1.000
_cell.length_c   1.000
_cell.angle_alpha   90.00
_cell.angle_beta   90.00
_cell.angle_gamma   90.00
#
_symmetry.space_group_name_H-M   'P 1'
#
loop_
_entity.id
_entity.type
_entity.pdbx_description
1 polymer ?
#
loop_
_entity_poly.entity_id
_entity_poly.type
_entity_poly.pdbx_seq_one_letter_code
_entity_poly.pdbx_strand_id
1 'polypeptide(L)' 'MPPLRFDTYYRYDDLTKILHAFAREFPNRARIESIGKSYQGRDIWRVTVTNFSSGDAREKPAVGRARAKRRTRKINREA' A
#
# COMPACT_ATOMS: atom_id res chain seq x y z
N MET A 1 -9.75 14.01 2.02
CA MET A 1 -9.55 12.77 1.23
C MET A 1 -10.41 12.76 -0.06
N PRO A 2 -9.95 12.18 -1.18
CA PRO A 2 -10.79 12.00 -2.37
C PRO A 2 -11.86 10.91 -2.17
N PRO A 3 -13.01 10.96 -2.87
CA PRO A 3 -14.10 9.99 -2.70
C PRO A 3 -13.65 8.58 -3.11
N LEU A 4 -13.86 7.61 -2.21
CA LEU A 4 -13.51 6.21 -2.43
C LEU A 4 -14.66 5.46 -3.06
N ARG A 5 -14.43 4.99 -4.26
CA ARG A 5 -15.21 3.93 -4.92
C ARG A 5 -14.60 2.57 -4.60
N PHE A 6 -15.41 1.64 -4.11
CA PHE A 6 -15.00 0.27 -3.78
C PHE A 6 -15.25 -0.72 -4.91
N ASP A 7 -15.95 -0.28 -5.97
CA ASP A 7 -16.24 -0.99 -7.21
C ASP A 7 -15.15 -0.79 -8.28
N THR A 8 -14.16 0.08 -8.03
CA THR A 8 -13.14 0.46 -9.01
C THR A 8 -11.73 0.02 -8.57
N TYR A 9 -10.96 -0.52 -9.51
CA TYR A 9 -9.53 -0.77 -9.32
C TYR A 9 -8.71 0.48 -9.66
N TYR A 10 -8.15 1.14 -8.64
CA TYR A 10 -7.31 2.32 -8.83
C TYR A 10 -6.02 2.02 -9.59
N ARG A 11 -5.62 2.97 -10.45
CA ARG A 11 -4.27 3.00 -11.01
C ARG A 11 -3.27 3.45 -9.95
N TYR A 12 -1.99 3.25 -10.24
CA TYR A 12 -0.90 3.50 -9.31
C TYR A 12 -0.91 4.93 -8.74
N ASP A 13 -1.06 5.94 -9.60
CA ASP A 13 -1.02 7.35 -9.19
C ASP A 13 -2.21 7.73 -8.31
N ASP A 14 -3.41 7.27 -8.67
CA ASP A 14 -4.63 7.54 -7.89
C ASP A 14 -4.59 6.84 -6.53
N LEU A 15 -4.15 5.57 -6.51
CA LEU A 15 -3.96 4.84 -5.26
C LEU A 15 -2.92 5.53 -4.38
N THR A 16 -1.81 5.98 -4.96
CA THR A 16 -0.77 6.72 -4.22
C THR A 16 -1.34 7.99 -3.59
N LYS A 17 -2.11 8.79 -4.34
CA LYS A 17 -2.78 10.00 -3.83
C LYS A 17 -3.74 9.68 -2.69
N ILE A 18 -4.55 8.63 -2.83
CA ILE A 18 -5.50 8.18 -1.80
C ILE A 18 -4.76 7.80 -0.52
N LEU A 19 -3.72 6.97 -0.63
CA LEU A 19 -2.98 6.49 0.54
C LEU A 19 -2.27 7.63 1.28
N HIS A 20 -1.67 8.58 0.57
CA HIS A 20 -1.09 9.78 1.18
C HIS A 20 -2.15 10.69 1.80
N ALA A 21 -3.34 10.80 1.19
CA ALA A 21 -4.44 11.56 1.78
C ALA A 21 -4.90 10.95 3.11
N PHE A 22 -5.00 9.62 3.20
CA PHE A 22 -5.33 8.90 4.42
C PHE A 22 -4.30 9.11 5.54
N ALA A 23 -3.01 9.03 5.21
CA ALA A 23 -1.95 9.24 6.20
C ALA A 23 -1.95 10.69 6.73
N ARG A 24 -2.30 11.67 5.90
CA ARG A 24 -2.45 13.08 6.33
C ARG A 24 -3.70 13.32 7.19
N GLU A 25 -4.79 12.64 6.89
CA GLU A 25 -6.06 12.81 7.61
C GLU A 25 -6.03 12.11 8.98
N PHE A 26 -5.31 10.99 9.09
CA PHE A 26 -5.19 10.21 10.31
C PHE A 26 -3.72 10.01 10.74
N PRO A 27 -2.96 11.07 11.03
CA PRO A 27 -1.54 10.96 11.35
C PRO A 27 -1.27 10.13 12.62
N ASN A 28 -2.23 10.11 13.55
CA ASN A 28 -2.16 9.37 14.80
C ASN A 28 -2.63 7.90 14.68
N ARG A 29 -3.07 7.46 13.49
CA ARG A 29 -3.56 6.09 13.26
C ARG A 29 -2.95 5.40 12.05
N ALA A 30 -2.52 6.14 11.04
CA ALA A 30 -2.00 5.60 9.80
C ALA A 30 -0.67 6.28 9.42
N ARG A 31 0.38 5.48 9.20
CA ARG A 31 1.64 5.93 8.59
C ARG A 31 1.85 5.22 7.27
N ILE A 32 2.32 5.97 6.27
CA ILE A 32 2.71 5.44 4.97
C ILE A 32 4.23 5.54 4.80
N GLU A 33 4.83 4.46 4.33
CA GLU A 33 6.25 4.40 3.99
C GLU A 33 6.45 3.60 2.68
N SER A 34 7.51 3.94 1.93
CA SER A 34 7.93 3.14 0.78
C SER A 34 8.91 2.08 1.28
N ILE A 35 8.61 0.80 1.05
CA ILE A 35 9.48 -0.32 1.45
C ILE A 35 10.46 -0.73 0.34
N GLY A 36 10.49 0.03 -0.75
CA GLY A 36 11.35 -0.23 -1.90
C GLY A 36 10.66 0.10 -3.21
N LYS A 37 11.38 -0.11 -4.31
CA LYS A 37 10.87 0.07 -5.67
C LYS A 37 10.53 -1.28 -6.28
N SER A 38 9.48 -1.30 -7.07
CA SER A 38 9.16 -2.41 -7.97
C SER A 38 10.14 -2.47 -9.14
N TYR A 39 10.13 -3.57 -9.89
CA TYR A 39 10.91 -3.74 -11.12
C TYR A 39 10.67 -2.66 -12.18
N GLN A 40 9.53 -1.96 -12.14
CA GLN A 40 9.20 -0.86 -13.04
C GLN A 40 9.50 0.53 -12.43
N GLY A 41 10.27 0.58 -11.34
CA GLY A 41 10.65 1.83 -10.67
C GLY A 41 9.56 2.48 -9.80
N ARG A 42 8.41 1.84 -9.62
CA ARG A 42 7.31 2.37 -8.79
C ARG A 42 7.49 2.03 -7.32
N ASP A 43 7.23 2.96 -6.41
CA ASP A 43 7.23 2.71 -4.96
C ASP A 43 6.24 1.63 -4.57
N ILE A 44 6.68 0.74 -3.69
CA ILE A 44 5.84 -0.23 -3.02
C ILE A 44 5.44 0.37 -1.68
N TRP A 45 4.19 0.85 -1.62
CA TRP A 45 3.66 1.48 -0.42
C TRP A 45 3.28 0.45 0.64
N ARG A 46 3.76 0.69 1.87
CA ARG A 46 3.29 0.03 3.08
C ARG A 46 2.53 1.04 3.93
N VAL A 47 1.32 0.68 4.34
CA VAL A 47 0.54 1.45 5.31
C VAL A 47 0.49 0.69 6.62
N THR A 48 0.99 1.32 7.67
CA THR A 48 0.92 0.83 9.04
C THR A 48 -0.26 1.51 9.71
N VAL A 49 -1.32 0.75 10.01
CA VAL A 49 -2.48 1.22 10.75
C VAL A 49 -2.41 0.67 12.17
N THR A 50 -2.26 1.55 13.16
CA THR A 50 -2.25 1.18 14.57
C THR A 50 -2.67 2.37 15.43
N ASN A 51 -3.14 2.13 16.65
CA ASN A 51 -3.34 3.22 17.59
C ASN A 51 -1.99 3.62 18.21
N PHE A 52 -1.37 4.66 17.65
CA PHE A 52 -0.09 5.18 18.12
C PHE A 52 -0.19 5.90 19.48
N SER A 53 -1.41 6.17 19.99
CA SER A 53 -1.59 6.79 21.30
C SER A 53 -1.34 5.85 22.49
N SER A 54 -1.21 4.55 22.24
CA SER A 54 -1.21 3.49 23.26
C SER A 54 0.15 2.75 23.30
N GLY A 55 1.24 3.41 22.91
CA GLY A 55 2.59 2.80 22.84
C GLY A 55 3.02 2.43 21.42
N ASP A 56 4.32 2.15 21.25
CA ASP A 56 4.98 1.96 19.96
C ASP A 56 4.41 0.75 19.20
N ALA A 57 4.25 0.88 17.88
CA ALA A 57 3.67 -0.16 17.03
C ALA A 57 4.51 -1.46 17.01
N ARG A 58 5.79 -1.37 17.38
CA ARG A 58 6.74 -2.50 17.44
C ARG A 58 6.52 -3.44 18.61
N GLU A 59 5.83 -3.00 19.66
CA GLU A 59 5.57 -3.82 20.86
C GLU A 59 4.24 -4.58 20.77
N LYS A 60 3.47 -4.39 19.69
CA LYS A 60 2.17 -5.05 19.48
C LYS A 60 2.31 -6.11 18.38
N PRO A 61 1.68 -7.29 18.53
CA PRO A 61 1.75 -8.34 17.51
C PRO A 61 1.18 -7.81 16.19
N ALA A 62 2.04 -7.72 15.17
CA ALA A 62 1.68 -7.18 13.87
C ALA A 62 1.31 -8.30 12.88
N VAL A 63 0.07 -8.31 12.41
CA VAL A 63 -0.35 -9.17 11.28
C VAL A 63 -0.07 -8.40 9.99
N GLY A 64 1.07 -8.69 9.35
CA GLY A 64 1.44 -8.12 8.05
C GLY A 64 0.92 -8.96 6.89
N ARG A 65 0.01 -8.42 6.08
CA ARG A 65 -0.45 -9.09 4.85
C ARG A 65 0.13 -8.41 3.60
N ALA A 66 1.19 -8.98 3.06
CA ALA A 66 1.73 -8.56 1.76
C ALA A 66 0.97 -9.25 0.63
N ARG A 67 0.40 -8.49 -0.31
CA ARG A 67 -0.10 -9.03 -1.58
C ARG A 67 0.79 -8.56 -2.73
N ALA A 68 1.61 -9.47 -3.25
CA ALA A 68 2.28 -9.30 -4.53
C ALA A 68 1.38 -9.81 -5.66
N LYS A 69 0.97 -8.95 -6.58
CA LYS A 69 0.23 -9.36 -7.79
C LYS A 69 1.25 -9.92 -8.80
N ARG A 70 1.56 -11.22 -8.75
CA ARG A 70 2.37 -11.89 -9.78
C ARG A 70 1.56 -11.90 -11.09
N ARG A 71 2.07 -11.23 -12.12
CA ARG A 71 1.53 -11.28 -13.49
C ARG A 71 2.27 -12.40 -14.22
N THR A 72 1.59 -13.52 -14.48
CA THR A 72 2.14 -14.64 -15.26
C THR A 72 2.21 -14.22 -16.73
N ARG A 73 3.41 -14.15 -17.30
CA ARG A 73 3.61 -13.99 -18.75
C ARG A 73 3.56 -15.39 -19.36
N LYS A 74 2.52 -15.71 -20.13
CA LYS A 74 2.57 -16.85 -21.06
C LYS A 74 3.50 -16.45 -22.20
N ILE A 75 4.66 -17.08 -22.26
CA ILE A 75 5.54 -17.06 -23.43
C ILE A 75 5.06 -18.19 -24.36
N ASN A 76 4.45 -17.82 -25.48
CA ASN A 76 4.26 -18.73 -26.60
C ASN A 76 5.63 -18.93 -27.25
N ARG A 77 6.08 -20.18 -27.37
CA ARG A 77 7.22 -20.58 -28.17
C ARG A 77 6.68 -21.51 -29.26
N GLU A 78 6.48 -20.96 -30.44
CA GLU A 78 6.37 -21.70 -31.70
C GLU A 78 7.67 -21.44 -32.47
N ALA A 79 8.44 -22.51 -32.67
CA ALA A 79 9.40 -22.78 -33.76
C ALA A 79 10.11 -24.10 -33.44
#